data_AF-A0A943JU21-F1
#
_entry.id   AF-A0A943JU21-F1
#
_cell.length_a   1.000
_cell.length_b   1.000
_cell.length_c   1.000
_cell.angle_alpha   90.00
_cell.angle_beta   90.00
_cell.angle_gamma   90.00
#
_symmetry.space_group_name_H-M   'P 1'
#
loop_
_entity.id
_entity.type
_entity.pdbx_description
1 polymer ?
#
loop_
_entity_poly.entity_id
_entity_poly.type
_entity_poly.pdbx_seq_one_letter_code
_entity_poly.pdbx_strand_id
1 'polypeptide(L)'
;MLYVDNLEIYNKQYLEFTSQVAKTCQDRDLSNDSMVIGTSAIIDTEIDGVVGMNSGIFNNPFIIWGKYQKKWFRYYLKLSFQFHHTQMDGAHAGKFLANLQKEIDNII
;
A
#
# COMPACT_ATOMS: atom_id res chain seq x y z
N MET A 1 -7.87 9.39 0.04
CA MET A 1 -9.35 9.28 -0.07
C MET A 1 -9.84 8.26 0.95
N LEU A 2 -11.10 8.32 1.36
CA LEU A 2 -11.65 7.32 2.29
C LEU A 2 -11.91 6.00 1.56
N TYR A 3 -11.80 4.89 2.28
CA TYR A 3 -12.13 3.58 1.73
C TYR A 3 -13.63 3.46 1.43
N VAL A 4 -13.93 2.84 0.29
CA VAL A 4 -15.29 2.49 -0.15
C VAL A 4 -15.23 1.07 -0.68
N ASP A 5 -16.16 0.22 -0.23
CA ASP A 5 -16.18 -1.21 -0.56
C ASP A 5 -16.45 -1.48 -2.05
N ASN A 6 -17.21 -0.59 -2.72
CA ASN A 6 -17.44 -0.69 -4.15
C ASN A 6 -16.21 -0.23 -4.95
N LEU A 7 -15.60 -1.16 -5.70
CA LEU A 7 -14.39 -0.93 -6.49
C LEU A 7 -14.55 0.14 -7.57
N GLU A 8 -15.70 0.23 -8.23
CA GLU A 8 -15.94 1.23 -9.28
C GLU A 8 -15.99 2.64 -8.70
N ILE A 9 -16.68 2.82 -7.57
CA ILE A 9 -16.74 4.10 -6.85
C ILE A 9 -15.34 4.47 -6.37
N TYR A 10 -14.62 3.52 -5.76
CA TYR A 10 -13.25 3.71 -5.30
C TYR A 10 -12.34 4.15 -6.45
N ASN A 11 -12.36 3.45 -7.59
CA ASN A 11 -11.54 3.79 -8.76
C ASN A 11 -11.85 5.17 -9.33
N LYS A 12 -13.14 5.55 -9.41
CA LYS A 12 -13.54 6.88 -9.85
C LYS A 12 -12.95 7.98 -8.96
N GLN A 13 -13.08 7.83 -7.64
CA GLN A 13 -12.51 8.77 -6.66
C GLN A 13 -10.98 8.82 -6.74
N TYR A 14 -10.33 7.66 -6.90
CA TYR A 14 -8.89 7.56 -7.02
C TYR A 14 -8.37 8.37 -8.20
N LEU A 15 -8.96 8.19 -9.38
CA LEU A 15 -8.56 8.89 -10.60
C LEU A 15 -8.83 10.40 -10.50
N GLU A 16 -9.99 10.78 -9.96
CA GLU A 16 -10.36 12.19 -9.76
C GLU A 16 -9.34 12.91 -8.85
N PHE A 17 -9.11 12.39 -7.65
CA PHE A 17 -8.22 13.03 -6.69
C PHE A 17 -6.75 12.98 -7.11
N THR A 18 -6.31 11.90 -7.74
CA THR A 18 -4.94 11.83 -8.30
C THR A 18 -4.75 12.88 -9.39
N SER A 19 -5.74 13.09 -10.27
CA SER A 19 -5.71 14.15 -11.28
C SER A 19 -5.66 15.55 -10.67
N GLN A 20 -6.42 15.79 -9.60
CA GLN A 20 -6.42 17.07 -8.89
C GLN A 20 -5.07 17.37 -8.24
N VAL A 21 -4.50 16.41 -7.50
CA VAL A 21 -3.18 16.56 -6.85
C VAL A 21 -2.09 16.79 -7.90
N ALA A 22 -2.12 16.04 -9.00
CA ALA A 22 -1.15 16.21 -10.09
C ALA A 22 -1.20 17.60 -10.75
N LYS A 23 -2.38 18.23 -10.82
CA LYS A 23 -2.56 19.58 -11.39
C LYS A 23 -2.20 20.71 -10.43
N THR A 24 -2.48 20.52 -9.14
CA THR A 24 -2.39 21.59 -8.13
C THR A 24 -1.10 21.54 -7.32
N CYS A 25 -0.41 20.39 -7.32
CA CYS A 25 0.70 20.10 -6.42
C CYS A 25 0.36 20.29 -4.93
N GLN A 26 -0.93 20.23 -4.58
CA GLN A 26 -1.41 20.28 -3.21
C GLN A 26 -1.78 18.87 -2.76
N ASP A 27 -1.28 18.47 -1.60
CA ASP A 27 -1.59 17.17 -1.01
C ASP A 27 -3.03 17.14 -0.48
N ARG A 28 -3.60 15.94 -0.47
CA ARG A 28 -4.88 15.67 0.15
C ARG A 28 -4.64 14.82 1.39
N ASP A 29 -4.24 15.47 2.46
CA ASP A 29 -3.97 14.79 3.73
C ASP A 29 -5.28 14.46 4.47
N LEU A 30 -5.42 13.19 4.86
CA LEU A 30 -6.53 12.68 5.68
C LEU A 30 -6.04 12.17 7.04
N SER A 31 -4.74 12.31 7.35
CA SER A 31 -4.10 11.72 8.52
C SER A 31 -4.64 12.25 9.85
N ASN A 32 -5.22 13.45 9.86
CA ASN A 32 -5.86 14.03 11.05
C ASN A 32 -7.17 13.31 11.44
N ASP A 33 -7.91 12.82 10.45
CA ASP A 33 -9.28 12.33 10.63
C ASP A 33 -9.41 10.81 10.41
N SER A 34 -8.35 10.15 9.92
CA SER A 34 -8.42 8.76 9.50
C SER A 34 -7.07 8.06 9.58
N MET A 35 -7.10 6.76 9.90
CA MET A 35 -5.94 5.91 9.68
C MET A 35 -5.71 5.74 8.19
N VAL A 36 -4.46 5.92 7.76
CA VAL A 36 -4.05 5.81 6.35
C VAL A 36 -2.99 4.72 6.27
N ILE A 37 -3.11 3.81 5.32
CA ILE A 37 -1.99 2.95 4.94
C ILE A 37 -1.22 3.70 3.86
N GLY A 38 0.03 4.07 4.17
CA GLY A 38 0.89 4.69 3.18
C GLY A 38 1.34 3.66 2.13
N THR A 39 1.47 4.10 0.88
CA THR A 39 1.94 3.23 -0.19
C THR A 39 2.95 3.92 -1.11
N SER A 40 3.92 3.15 -1.61
CA SER A 40 4.81 3.56 -2.69
C SER A 40 5.14 2.41 -3.64
N ALA A 41 5.32 2.75 -4.91
CA ALA A 41 5.70 1.82 -5.97
C ALA A 41 7.06 2.23 -6.54
N ILE A 42 8.05 1.32 -6.44
CA ILE A 42 9.38 1.51 -7.02
C ILE A 42 9.53 0.53 -8.18
N ILE A 43 9.03 0.91 -9.36
CA ILE A 43 8.91 0.01 -10.52
C ILE A 43 10.11 0.08 -11.48
N ASP A 44 10.94 1.12 -11.35
CA ASP A 44 12.09 1.36 -12.25
C ASP A 44 13.31 0.51 -11.92
N THR A 45 13.31 -0.19 -10.79
CA THR A 45 14.38 -1.11 -10.39
C THR A 45 13.83 -2.35 -9.71
N GLU A 46 14.65 -3.41 -9.65
CA GLU A 46 14.35 -4.58 -8.84
C GLU A 46 14.71 -4.29 -7.38
N ILE A 47 13.79 -4.59 -6.48
CA ILE A 47 14.00 -4.49 -5.04
C ILE A 47 13.73 -5.87 -4.41
N ASP A 48 14.59 -6.31 -3.51
CA ASP A 48 14.36 -7.51 -2.69
C ASP A 48 13.57 -7.19 -1.43
N GLY A 49 13.70 -5.96 -0.93
CA GLY A 49 12.93 -5.43 0.17
C GLY A 49 13.38 -4.00 0.47
N VAL A 50 12.51 -3.24 1.13
CA VAL A 50 12.82 -1.93 1.68
C VAL A 50 12.71 -2.02 3.20
N VAL A 51 13.77 -1.61 3.88
CA VAL A 51 13.87 -1.57 5.34
C VAL A 51 14.30 -0.17 5.79
N GLY A 52 13.94 0.20 7.01
CA GLY A 52 14.48 1.40 7.64
C GLY A 52 13.76 2.70 7.30
N MET A 53 12.47 2.69 6.94
CA MET A 53 11.68 3.93 7.02
C MET A 53 11.48 4.30 8.49
N ASN A 54 12.42 5.08 9.01
CA ASN A 54 12.27 5.80 10.26
C ASN A 54 11.44 7.06 10.00
N SER A 55 10.14 6.91 9.73
CA SER A 55 9.25 8.06 9.81
C SER A 55 8.96 8.31 11.29
N GLY A 56 9.81 9.06 11.98
CA GLY A 56 9.58 9.51 13.37
C GLY A 56 8.34 10.41 13.57
N ILE A 57 7.38 10.32 12.64
CA ILE A 57 6.22 11.20 12.45
C ILE A 57 4.95 10.37 12.11
N PHE A 58 5.05 9.07 11.76
CA PHE A 58 3.86 8.27 11.40
C PHE A 58 3.85 6.92 12.12
N ASN A 59 2.84 6.73 12.98
CA ASN A 59 2.49 5.41 13.52
C ASN A 59 1.85 4.50 12.46
N ASN A 60 1.34 5.10 11.38
CA ASN A 60 0.60 4.40 10.34
C ASN A 60 1.45 3.37 9.60
N PRO A 61 0.88 2.19 9.27
CA PRO A 61 1.59 1.18 8.51
C PRO A 61 1.85 1.64 7.07
N PHE A 62 2.91 1.10 6.47
CA PHE A 62 3.35 1.47 5.13
C PHE A 62 3.65 0.23 4.28
N ILE A 63 3.21 0.26 3.03
CA ILE A 63 3.45 -0.80 2.05
C ILE A 63 4.32 -0.25 0.92
N ILE A 64 5.43 -0.92 0.61
CA ILE A 64 6.21 -0.65 -0.60
C ILE A 64 6.20 -1.89 -1.47
N TRP A 65 5.98 -1.73 -2.77
CA TRP A 65 6.18 -2.81 -3.73
C TRP A 65 7.09 -2.41 -4.88
N GLY A 66 7.74 -3.41 -5.42
CA GLY A 66 8.64 -3.27 -6.56
C GLY A 66 7.98 -3.67 -7.88
N LYS A 67 8.80 -3.72 -8.93
CA LYS A 67 8.45 -4.39 -10.17
C LYS A 67 8.11 -5.87 -9.90
N TYR A 68 7.02 -6.36 -10.48
CA TYR A 68 6.68 -7.78 -10.41
C TYR A 68 7.67 -8.61 -11.25
N GLN A 69 7.86 -9.88 -10.87
CA GLN A 69 8.75 -10.82 -11.55
C GLN A 69 7.97 -12.02 -12.07
N LYS A 70 8.18 -12.38 -13.33
CA LYS A 70 7.64 -13.64 -13.89
C LYS A 70 8.62 -14.78 -13.62
N LYS A 71 8.15 -15.84 -12.95
CA LYS A 71 8.88 -17.11 -12.83
C LYS A 71 7.98 -18.23 -13.31
N TRP A 72 8.38 -18.88 -14.40
CA TRP A 72 7.59 -19.94 -15.05
C TRP A 72 6.20 -19.42 -15.44
N PHE A 73 5.14 -20.02 -14.86
CA PHE A 73 3.74 -19.68 -15.09
C PHE A 73 3.16 -18.74 -14.03
N ARG A 74 3.99 -18.16 -13.15
CA ARG A 74 3.52 -17.30 -12.04
C ARG A 74 4.19 -15.93 -12.07
N TYR A 75 3.43 -14.93 -11.62
CA TYR A 75 3.90 -13.58 -11.37
C TYR A 75 4.03 -13.38 -9.86
N TYR A 76 5.13 -12.76 -9.42
CA TYR A 76 5.43 -12.49 -8.02
C TYR A 76 5.59 -11.00 -7.83
N LEU A 77 4.82 -10.40 -6.93
CA LEU A 77 4.98 -9.03 -6.50
C LEU A 77 5.71 -9.03 -5.16
N LYS A 78 6.94 -8.54 -5.13
CA LYS A 78 7.68 -8.36 -3.87
C LYS A 78 7.13 -7.14 -3.15
N LEU A 79 6.81 -7.33 -1.88
CA LEU A 79 6.19 -6.31 -1.02
C LEU A 79 6.95 -6.23 0.31
N SER A 80 7.23 -5.02 0.75
CA SER A 80 7.77 -4.70 2.07
C SER A 80 6.67 -4.03 2.89
N PHE A 81 6.35 -4.62 4.04
CA PHE A 81 5.33 -4.11 4.96
C PHE A 81 6.00 -3.62 6.23
N GLN A 82 5.82 -2.33 6.53
CA GLN A 82 6.41 -1.66 7.67
C GLN A 82 5.29 -1.22 8.62
N PHE A 83 5.51 -1.40 9.92
CA PHE A 83 4.52 -1.13 10.95
C PHE A 83 5.17 -0.80 12.29
N HIS A 84 4.42 -0.15 13.17
CA HIS A 84 4.89 0.20 14.51
C HIS A 84 4.48 -0.85 15.55
N HIS A 85 5.44 -1.29 16.37
CA HIS A 85 5.22 -2.38 17.35
C HIS A 85 4.20 -2.06 18.45
N THR A 86 3.91 -0.79 18.70
CA THR A 86 2.85 -0.40 19.65
C THR A 86 1.44 -0.66 19.13
N GLN A 87 1.26 -0.77 17.80
CA GLN A 87 -0.02 -1.01 17.16
C GLN A 87 -0.19 -2.45 16.70
N MET A 88 0.91 -3.09 16.29
CA MET A 88 0.87 -4.38 15.62
C MET A 88 2.11 -5.22 15.97
N ASP A 89 1.92 -6.52 16.16
CA ASP A 89 3.02 -7.47 16.31
C ASP A 89 3.21 -8.32 15.04
N GLY A 90 4.19 -9.23 15.07
CA GLY A 90 4.49 -10.10 13.94
C GLY A 90 3.35 -11.06 13.56
N ALA A 91 2.50 -11.48 14.50
CA ALA A 91 1.38 -12.37 14.21
C ALA A 91 0.28 -11.64 13.43
N HIS A 92 -0.04 -10.41 13.85
CA HIS A 92 -0.96 -9.55 13.13
C HIS A 92 -0.43 -9.19 11.74
N ALA A 93 0.86 -8.88 11.61
CA ALA A 93 1.50 -8.60 10.32
C ALA A 93 1.43 -9.79 9.36
N GLY A 94 1.76 -10.99 9.86
CA GLY A 94 1.66 -12.23 9.08
C GLY A 94 0.22 -12.53 8.64
N LYS A 95 -0.76 -12.29 9.53
CA LYS A 95 -2.18 -12.47 9.21
C LYS A 95 -2.65 -11.50 8.14
N PHE A 96 -2.23 -10.24 8.21
CA PHE A 96 -2.52 -9.23 7.19
C PHE A 96 -2.02 -9.65 5.81
N LEU A 97 -0.75 -10.06 5.70
CA LEU A 97 -0.16 -10.49 4.43
C LEU A 97 -0.83 -11.76 3.87
N ALA A 98 -1.19 -12.71 4.73
CA ALA A 98 -1.91 -13.91 4.31
C ALA A 98 -3.31 -13.59 3.78
N ASN A 99 -4.02 -12.64 4.39
CA ASN A 99 -5.31 -12.19 3.89
C ASN A 99 -5.16 -11.42 2.57
N LEU A 100 -4.14 -10.56 2.44
CA LEU A 100 -3.86 -9.84 1.19
C LEU A 100 -3.66 -10.81 0.01
N GLN A 101 -2.92 -11.91 0.21
CA GLN A 101 -2.77 -12.93 -0.82
C GLN A 101 -4.12 -13.56 -1.21
N LYS A 102 -4.98 -13.87 -0.24
CA LYS A 102 -6.31 -14.44 -0.52
C LYS A 102 -7.19 -13.48 -1.31
N GLU A 103 -7.18 -12.19 -0.98
CA GLU A 103 -7.91 -11.19 -1.75
C GLU A 103 -7.41 -11.13 -3.19
N ILE A 104 -6.09 -11.17 -3.42
CA ILE A 104 -5.51 -11.22 -4.77
C ILE A 104 -5.95 -12.48 -5.51
N ASP A 105 -5.93 -13.64 -4.85
CA ASP A 105 -6.34 -14.91 -5.45
C ASP A 105 -7.84 -14.92 -5.82
N ASN A 106 -8.67 -14.15 -5.12
CA ASN A 106 -10.11 -14.03 -5.37
C ASN A 106 -10.47 -12.98 -6.44
N ILE A 107 -9.52 -12.12 -6.83
CA ILE A 107 -9.71 -11.12 -7.90
C ILE A 107 -9.49 -11.74 -9.30
N ILE A 108 -8.75 -12.87 -9.37
CA ILE A 108 -8.36 -13.55 -10.61
C ILE A 108 -9.40 -14.61 -11.02
#